data_AF-A0A7J7RSK3-F1
#
_entry.id   AF-A0A7J7RSK3-F1
#
_cell.length_a   1.000
_cell.length_b   1.000
_cell.length_c   1.000
_cell.angle_alpha   90.00
_cell.angle_beta   90.00
_cell.angle_gamma   90.00
#
_symmetry.space_group_name_H-M   'P 1'
#
loop_
_entity.id
_entity.type
_entity.pdbx_description
1 polymer ?
#
loop_
_entity_poly.entity_id
_entity_poly.type
_entity_poly.pdbx_seq_one_letter_code
_entity_poly.pdbx_strand_id
1 'polypeptide(L)'
;MQLLDLKNKELWSSKFERLCADIEILEKNKCGLSSQHKWSALKDLEKEDMLIFNTWNSIPDSYNQLKKLAFAVLSFFESTYLCEESFSSMNLIKSKLRSRLIDENLESCLKLKTTTYKPDLPKLSKEMQGHCSH
;
A
#
# COMPACT_ATOMS: atom_id res chain seq x y z
N MET A 1 5.66 -10.48 32.79
CA MET A 1 6.98 -9.83 32.91
C MET A 1 7.31 -8.91 31.72
N GLN A 2 6.95 -9.25 30.46
CA GLN A 2 7.27 -8.41 29.27
C GLN A 2 6.69 -6.98 29.26
N LEU A 3 5.47 -6.77 29.77
CA LEU A 3 4.83 -5.43 29.78
C LEU A 3 5.46 -4.46 30.79
N LEU A 4 6.14 -4.96 31.82
CA LEU A 4 6.85 -4.13 32.80
C LEU A 4 8.20 -3.64 32.25
N ASP A 5 8.82 -4.40 31.34
CA ASP A 5 10.07 -4.06 30.66
C ASP A 5 9.89 -3.10 29.46
N LEU A 6 8.64 -2.85 29.05
CA LEU A 6 8.27 -1.79 28.11
C LEU A 6 8.69 -0.39 28.63
N LYS A 7 8.96 -0.31 29.94
CA LYS A 7 9.52 0.87 30.60
C LYS A 7 10.98 1.14 30.26
N ASN A 8 11.69 0.24 29.55
CA ASN A 8 13.03 0.49 29.03
C ASN A 8 12.96 1.47 27.84
N LYS A 9 12.61 2.71 28.17
CA LYS A 9 12.19 3.78 27.26
C LYS A 9 13.22 4.03 26.16
N GLU A 10 14.51 3.93 26.46
CA GLU A 10 15.55 4.23 25.48
C GLU A 10 15.63 3.23 24.32
N LEU A 11 15.43 1.93 24.58
CA LEU A 11 15.46 0.91 23.52
C LEU A 11 14.30 1.10 22.55
N TRP A 12 13.10 1.34 23.08
CA TRP A 12 11.88 1.49 22.29
C TRP A 12 11.82 2.86 21.63
N SER A 13 11.94 3.95 22.40
CA SER A 13 11.86 5.32 21.87
C SER A 13 12.88 5.54 20.75
N SER A 14 14.15 5.23 20.96
CA SER A 14 15.17 5.51 19.94
C SER A 14 15.00 4.70 18.65
N LYS A 15 14.46 3.48 18.74
CA LYS A 15 14.32 2.57 17.60
C LYS A 15 13.07 2.85 16.79
N PHE A 16 11.97 3.16 17.46
CA PHE A 16 10.72 3.55 16.82
C PHE A 16 10.77 4.99 16.29
N GLU A 17 11.48 5.91 16.97
CA GLU A 17 11.74 7.25 16.43
C GLU A 17 12.55 7.17 15.12
N ARG A 18 13.57 6.31 15.09
CA ARG A 18 14.33 6.05 13.85
C ARG A 18 13.45 5.45 12.76
N LEU A 19 12.64 4.43 13.08
CA LEU A 19 11.71 3.85 12.11
C LEU A 19 10.76 4.90 11.53
N CYS A 20 10.20 5.79 12.36
CA CYS A 20 9.34 6.87 11.88
C CYS A 20 10.08 7.81 10.94
N ALA A 21 11.32 8.20 11.27
CA ALA A 21 12.15 9.05 10.42
C ALA A 21 12.50 8.35 9.09
N ASP A 22 12.82 7.05 9.13
CA ASP A 22 13.15 6.25 7.94
C ASP A 22 11.92 6.14 7.01
N ILE A 23 10.73 5.91 7.56
CA ILE A 23 9.47 5.90 6.80
C ILE A 23 9.20 7.27 6.18
N GLU A 24 9.37 8.37 6.93
CA GLU A 24 9.17 9.73 6.41
C GLU A 24 10.13 10.06 5.26
N ILE A 25 11.40 9.65 5.38
CA ILE A 25 12.40 9.80 4.31
C ILE A 25 11.99 8.98 3.08
N LEU A 26 11.54 7.73 3.29
CA LEU A 26 11.08 6.86 2.22
C LEU A 26 9.90 7.47 1.45
N GLU A 27 8.90 8.01 2.16
CA GLU A 27 7.75 8.69 1.57
C GLU A 27 8.16 9.92 0.77
N LYS A 28 9.08 10.74 1.29
CA LYS A 28 9.65 11.89 0.56
C LYS A 28 10.35 11.45 -0.73
N ASN A 29 11.12 10.37 -0.67
CA ASN A 29 11.77 9.80 -1.84
C ASN A 29 10.77 9.30 -2.88
N LYS A 30 9.70 8.60 -2.46
CA LYS A 30 8.60 8.19 -3.34
C LYS A 30 7.94 9.38 -4.02
N CYS A 31 7.65 10.44 -3.26
CA CYS A 31 7.07 11.67 -3.79
C CYS A 31 7.97 12.33 -4.85
N GLY A 32 9.28 12.41 -4.57
CA GLY A 32 10.26 12.93 -5.52
C GLY A 32 10.35 12.12 -6.81
N LEU A 33 10.37 10.78 -6.70
CA LEU A 33 10.40 9.89 -7.87
C LEU A 33 9.11 9.96 -8.70
N SER A 34 7.95 10.03 -8.04
CA SER A 34 6.65 10.20 -8.68
C SER A 34 6.58 11.51 -9.47
N SER A 35 7.03 12.61 -8.86
CA SER A 35 7.09 13.94 -9.50
C SER A 35 8.02 13.96 -10.72
N GLN A 36 9.06 13.11 -10.73
CA GLN A 36 9.98 12.94 -11.86
C GLN A 36 9.53 11.87 -12.86
N HIS A 37 8.33 11.29 -12.69
CA HIS A 37 7.79 10.18 -13.49
C HIS A 37 8.72 8.94 -13.57
N LYS A 38 9.54 8.70 -12.56
CA LYS A 38 10.48 7.56 -12.49
C LYS A 38 9.80 6.30 -11.93
N TRP A 39 8.85 5.76 -12.69
CA TRP A 39 8.04 4.61 -12.27
C TRP A 39 8.79 3.29 -12.14
N SER A 40 9.92 3.11 -12.85
CA SER A 40 10.79 1.94 -12.69
C SER A 40 11.51 1.97 -11.34
N ALA A 41 12.16 3.09 -11.02
CA ALA A 41 12.88 3.27 -9.75
C ALA A 41 11.95 3.18 -8.52
N LEU A 42 10.68 3.57 -8.65
CA LEU A 42 9.67 3.41 -7.60
C LEU A 42 9.39 1.95 -7.23
N LYS A 43 9.57 1.01 -8.17
CA LYS A 43 9.37 -0.42 -7.91
C LYS A 43 10.54 -1.06 -7.18
N ASP A 44 11.73 -0.52 -7.40
CA ASP A 44 12.98 -1.02 -6.82
C ASP A 44 13.27 -0.39 -5.45
N LEU A 45 12.48 0.61 -5.04
CA LEU A 45 12.60 1.24 -3.74
C LEU A 45 12.14 0.28 -2.64
N GLU A 46 12.82 0.35 -1.49
CA GLU A 46 12.45 -0.40 -0.30
C GLU A 46 10.98 -0.12 0.08
N LYS A 47 10.29 -1.14 0.57
CA LYS A 47 8.88 -1.04 0.99
C LYS A 47 8.81 -0.71 2.47
N GLU A 48 7.85 0.13 2.85
CA GLU A 48 7.53 0.47 4.23
C GLU A 48 7.38 -0.79 5.08
N ASP A 49 6.64 -1.77 4.57
CA ASP A 49 6.37 -3.05 5.25
C ASP A 49 7.66 -3.79 5.61
N MET A 50 8.69 -3.71 4.75
CA MET A 50 9.98 -4.36 4.97
C MET A 50 10.77 -3.69 6.09
N LEU A 51 10.79 -2.36 6.13
CA LEU A 51 11.42 -1.57 7.21
C LEU A 51 10.73 -1.84 8.56
N ILE A 52 9.40 -1.84 8.57
CA ILE A 52 8.59 -2.12 9.75
C ILE A 52 8.89 -3.55 10.23
N PHE A 53 8.81 -4.54 9.34
CA PHE A 53 9.06 -5.94 9.66
C PHE A 53 10.47 -6.17 10.21
N ASN A 54 11.50 -5.64 9.56
CA ASN A 54 12.89 -5.77 10.00
C ASN A 54 13.13 -5.11 11.38
N THR A 55 12.51 -3.95 11.61
CA THR A 55 12.62 -3.23 12.89
C THR A 55 11.97 -4.00 14.03
N TRP A 56 10.80 -4.58 13.81
CA TRP A 56 10.10 -5.39 14.82
C TRP A 56 10.82 -6.72 15.08
N ASN A 57 11.39 -7.35 14.05
CA ASN A 57 12.11 -8.61 14.23
C ASN A 57 13.45 -8.47 14.93
N SER A 58 14.12 -7.33 14.80
CA SER A 58 15.38 -7.05 15.50
C SER A 58 15.20 -6.68 16.98
N ILE A 59 13.98 -6.73 17.53
CA ILE A 59 13.73 -6.69 18.97
C ILE A 59 14.09 -8.05 19.59
N PRO A 60 14.58 -8.14 20.84
CA PRO A 60 14.88 -9.43 21.47
C PRO A 60 13.68 -10.39 21.52
N ASP A 61 13.95 -11.70 21.42
CA ASP A 61 12.91 -12.75 21.45
C ASP A 61 12.22 -12.89 22.81
N SER A 62 12.80 -12.31 23.86
CA SER A 62 12.13 -12.14 25.15
C SER A 62 10.82 -11.35 25.04
N TYR A 63 10.56 -10.65 23.92
CA TYR A 63 9.35 -9.89 23.63
C TYR A 63 8.45 -10.53 22.56
N ASN A 64 8.55 -11.84 22.32
CA ASN A 64 7.80 -12.50 21.25
C ASN A 64 6.27 -12.32 21.30
N GLN A 65 5.66 -12.22 22.48
CA GLN A 65 4.21 -11.98 22.57
C GLN A 65 3.85 -10.55 22.15
N LEU A 66 4.70 -9.57 22.48
CA LEU A 66 4.54 -8.20 22.03
C LEU A 66 4.73 -8.06 20.52
N LYS A 67 5.73 -8.74 19.93
CA LYS A 67 5.91 -8.79 18.47
C LYS A 67 4.63 -9.32 17.79
N LYS A 68 4.08 -10.44 18.28
CA LYS A 68 2.84 -11.03 17.74
C LYS A 68 1.66 -10.08 17.84
N LEU A 69 1.50 -9.39 18.98
CA LEU A 69 0.44 -8.41 19.14
C LEU A 69 0.61 -7.22 18.19
N ALA A 70 1.83 -6.69 18.07
CA ALA A 70 2.13 -5.59 17.17
C ALA A 70 1.83 -5.94 15.71
N PHE A 71 2.28 -7.12 15.25
CA PHE A 71 1.96 -7.58 13.89
C PHE A 71 0.46 -7.79 13.69
N ALA A 72 -0.26 -8.34 14.66
CA ALA A 72 -1.72 -8.46 14.57
C ALA A 72 -2.41 -7.09 14.43
N VAL A 73 -1.99 -6.10 15.22
CA VAL A 73 -2.51 -4.73 15.15
C VAL A 73 -2.19 -4.09 13.79
N LEU A 74 -0.94 -4.20 13.32
CA LEU A 74 -0.52 -3.68 12.01
C LEU A 74 -1.34 -4.29 10.86
N SER A 75 -1.57 -5.60 10.89
CA SER A 75 -2.39 -6.28 9.88
C SER A 75 -3.85 -5.79 9.87
N PHE A 76 -4.43 -5.46 11.03
CA PHE A 76 -5.77 -4.87 11.06
C PHE A 76 -5.79 -3.50 10.38
N PHE A 77 -4.83 -2.62 10.69
CA PHE A 77 -4.76 -1.28 10.09
C PHE A 77 -4.58 -1.32 8.57
N GLU A 78 -3.69 -2.17 8.07
CA GLU A 78 -3.50 -2.35 6.62
C GLU A 78 -4.78 -2.83 5.94
N SER A 79 -5.45 -3.83 6.53
CA SER A 79 -6.70 -4.35 5.95
C SER A 79 -7.81 -3.29 5.92
N THR A 80 -7.92 -2.45 6.95
CA THR A 80 -8.89 -1.35 6.97
C THR A 80 -8.55 -0.28 5.95
N TYR A 81 -7.28 0.10 5.81
CA TYR A 81 -6.83 1.07 4.82
C TYR A 81 -7.12 0.58 3.39
N LEU A 82 -6.77 -0.67 3.08
CA LEU A 82 -7.03 -1.26 1.76
C LEU A 82 -8.53 -1.34 1.46
N CYS A 83 -9.36 -1.62 2.46
CA CYS A 83 -10.81 -1.57 2.32
C CYS A 83 -11.27 -0.15 2.01
N GLU A 84 -10.86 0.85 2.79
CA GLU A 84 -11.22 2.26 2.59
C GLU A 84 -10.78 2.78 1.22
N GLU A 85 -9.55 2.48 0.81
CA GLU A 85 -9.04 2.81 -0.52
C GLU A 85 -9.88 2.16 -1.62
N SER A 86 -10.22 0.88 -1.48
CA SER A 86 -11.06 0.15 -2.43
C SER A 86 -12.46 0.74 -2.52
N PHE A 87 -13.08 1.11 -1.40
CA PHE A 87 -14.39 1.77 -1.38
C PHE A 87 -14.33 3.17 -2.00
N SER A 88 -13.31 3.96 -1.68
CA SER A 88 -13.08 5.28 -2.28
C SER A 88 -12.90 5.17 -3.80
N SER A 89 -12.15 4.16 -4.25
CA SER A 89 -11.96 3.82 -5.65
C SER A 89 -13.28 3.47 -6.34
N MET A 90 -14.10 2.63 -5.71
CA MET A 90 -15.42 2.27 -6.21
C MET A 90 -16.31 3.51 -6.36
N ASN A 91 -16.34 4.37 -5.35
CA ASN A 91 -17.12 5.61 -5.38
C ASN A 91 -16.68 6.55 -6.50
N LEU A 92 -15.38 6.70 -6.72
CA LEU A 92 -14.83 7.51 -7.81
C LEU A 92 -15.22 6.95 -9.19
N ILE A 93 -15.10 5.63 -9.37
CA ILE A 93 -15.46 4.95 -10.63
C ILE A 93 -16.96 5.10 -10.89
N LYS A 94 -17.81 4.80 -9.89
CA LYS A 94 -19.27 4.97 -9.96
C LYS A 94 -19.69 6.40 -10.22
N SER A 95 -18.97 7.40 -9.69
CA SER A 95 -19.25 8.81 -9.94
C SER A 95 -18.94 9.21 -11.39
N LYS A 96 -17.76 8.83 -11.91
CA LYS A 96 -17.32 9.21 -13.27
C LYS A 96 -18.06 8.51 -14.39
N LEU A 97 -18.43 7.25 -14.21
CA LEU A 97 -19.03 6.41 -15.25
C LEU A 97 -20.49 6.03 -14.92
N ARG A 98 -21.16 6.78 -14.05
CA ARG A 98 -22.47 6.45 -13.47
C ARG A 98 -23.52 6.02 -14.51
N SER A 99 -23.56 6.69 -15.65
CA SER A 99 -24.55 6.44 -16.71
C SER A 99 -24.21 5.24 -17.60
N ARG A 100 -23.02 4.66 -17.46
CA ARG A 100 -22.43 3.67 -18.39
C ARG A 100 -21.91 2.40 -17.70
N LEU A 101 -22.04 2.30 -16.38
CA LEU A 101 -21.51 1.20 -15.57
C LEU A 101 -22.54 0.08 -15.40
N ILE A 102 -22.14 -1.13 -15.79
CA ILE A 102 -22.77 -2.41 -15.43
C ILE A 102 -21.85 -3.07 -14.38
N ASP A 103 -22.37 -3.93 -13.50
CA ASP A 103 -21.59 -4.53 -12.39
C ASP A 103 -20.31 -5.24 -12.86
N GLU A 104 -20.33 -5.92 -14.01
CA GLU A 104 -19.14 -6.56 -14.62
C GLU A 104 -18.03 -5.56 -14.98
N ASN A 105 -18.41 -4.39 -15.50
CA ASN A 105 -17.48 -3.32 -15.84
C ASN A 105 -16.92 -2.66 -14.58
N LEU A 106 -17.72 -2.56 -13.52
CA LEU A 106 -17.28 -2.03 -12.23
C LEU A 106 -16.21 -2.93 -11.61
N GLU A 107 -16.47 -4.24 -11.57
CA GLU A 107 -15.53 -5.23 -11.05
C GLU A 107 -14.21 -5.17 -11.83
N SER A 108 -14.28 -5.15 -13.16
CA SER A 108 -13.11 -5.04 -14.03
C SER A 108 -12.31 -3.76 -13.78
N CYS A 109 -12.98 -2.61 -13.64
CA CYS A 109 -12.33 -1.34 -13.33
C CYS A 109 -11.70 -1.31 -11.93
N LEU A 110 -12.38 -1.88 -10.94
CA LEU A 110 -11.83 -2.01 -9.58
C LEU A 110 -10.59 -2.88 -9.58
N LYS A 111 -10.65 -4.05 -10.22
CA LYS A 111 -9.53 -4.98 -10.34
C LYS A 111 -8.33 -4.34 -11.04
N LEU A 112 -8.55 -3.53 -12.08
CA LEU A 112 -7.48 -2.77 -12.73
C LEU A 112 -6.85 -1.72 -11.81
N LYS A 113 -7.64 -1.13 -10.89
CA LYS A 113 -7.15 -0.07 -10.00
C LYS A 113 -6.45 -0.63 -8.75
N THR A 114 -6.90 -1.77 -8.23
CA THR A 114 -6.42 -2.35 -6.97
C THR A 114 -5.35 -3.43 -7.15
N THR A 115 -5.08 -3.87 -8.39
CA THR A 115 -4.07 -4.89 -8.66
C THR A 115 -2.93 -4.34 -9.51
N THR A 116 -1.80 -5.05 -9.51
CA THR A 116 -0.66 -4.76 -10.37
C THR A 116 -0.84 -5.24 -11.81
N TYR A 117 -2.03 -5.75 -12.15
CA TYR A 117 -2.35 -6.24 -13.49
C TYR A 117 -2.19 -5.12 -14.52
N LYS A 118 -1.37 -5.39 -15.55
CA LYS A 118 -1.19 -4.50 -16.69
C LYS A 118 -1.86 -5.10 -17.90
N PRO A 119 -2.99 -4.55 -18.36
CA PRO A 119 -3.61 -5.02 -19.60
C PRO A 119 -2.67 -4.78 -20.78
N ASP A 120 -2.64 -5.72 -21.73
CA ASP A 120 -1.91 -5.57 -22.98
C ASP A 120 -2.65 -4.59 -23.90
N LEU A 121 -2.36 -3.30 -23.70
CA LEU A 121 -3.00 -2.21 -24.45
C LEU A 121 -2.78 -2.33 -25.97
N PRO A 122 -1.57 -2.67 -26.48
CA PRO A 122 -1.38 -2.91 -27.91
C PRO A 122 -2.27 -4.01 -28.49
N LYS A 123 -2.43 -5.12 -27.78
CA LYS A 123 -3.33 -6.21 -28.22
C LYS A 123 -4.79 -5.78 -28.20
N LEU A 124 -5.24 -5.18 -27.09
CA LEU A 124 -6.60 -4.68 -26.94
C LEU A 124 -6.96 -3.65 -28.01
N SER A 125 -6.04 -2.73 -28.33
CA SER A 125 -6.25 -1.71 -29.35
C SER A 125 -6.39 -2.27 -30.76
N LYS A 126 -5.78 -3.43 -31.06
CA LYS A 126 -5.92 -4.10 -32.36
C LYS A 126 -7.23 -4.89 -32.46
N GLU A 127 -7.72 -5.41 -31.35
CA GLU A 127 -8.97 -6.16 -31.28
C GLU A 127 -10.22 -5.24 -31.22
N MET A 128 -10.04 -3.97 -30.83
CA MET A 128 -11.12 -2.99 -30.77
C MET A 128 -11.45 -2.46 -32.18
N GLN A 129 -12.56 -2.93 -32.78
CA GLN A 129 -13.08 -2.34 -34.02
C GLN A 129 -13.50 -0.89 -33.77
N GLY A 130 -12.84 0.05 -34.46
CA GLY A 130 -13.21 1.47 -34.41
C GLY A 130 -14.59 1.68 -35.02
N HIS A 131 -15.57 2.00 -34.20
CA HIS A 131 -16.82 2.55 -34.72
C HIS A 131 -16.56 3.99 -35.16
N CYS A 132 -16.69 4.27 -36.46
CA CYS A 132 -16.78 5.64 -36.95
C CYS A 132 -17.99 6.30 -36.31
N SER A 133 -17.75 7.30 -35.45
CA SER A 133 -18.78 8.26 -35.05
C SER A 133 -19.14 9.13 -36.25
N HIS A 134 -20.44 9.19 -36.56
CA HIS A 134 -21.02 10.04 -37.60
C HIS A 134 -21.09 11.50 -37.19
#